data_AF-A0A133ULH3-F1
#
_entry.id   AF-A0A133ULH3-F1
#
_cell.length_a   1.000
_cell.length_b   1.000
_cell.length_c   1.000
_cell.angle_alpha   90.00
_cell.angle_beta   90.00
_cell.angle_gamma   90.00
#
_symmetry.space_group_name_H-M   'P 1'
#
loop_
_entity.id
_entity.type
_entity.pdbx_description
1 polymer ?
#
loop_
_entity_poly.entity_id
_entity_poly.type
_entity_poly.pdbx_seq_one_letter_code
_entity_poly.pdbx_strand_id
1 'polypeptide(L)'
;MIVTLGAIYGGIAAAGFAVQKKDVHKLIMGEAATLVSLAIIAAVGTDLAEALILPTVVVMVAETLAFSEILVEKEKKKIGISELPKIDREIGLEIMETSPVLISGGLIIYGAILTGFQGGAVVGVGALYYLITKWDGEISPQLWDISSSIGGIGWSWWMIGFAIIFLLPKFWMLGLFLAATGILIKVGSKMQLLGVEVKRTIKEKVIGGK
;
A
#
# COMPACT_ATOMS: atom_id res chain seq x y z
N MET A 1 -3.71 18.34 27.36
CA MET A 1 -4.55 17.22 27.87
C MET A 1 -4.54 16.02 26.93
N ILE A 2 -4.91 16.18 25.64
CA ILE A 2 -4.90 15.09 24.64
C ILE A 2 -3.51 14.47 24.47
N VAL A 3 -2.46 15.28 24.31
CA VAL A 3 -1.07 14.80 24.18
C VAL A 3 -0.61 14.00 25.40
N THR A 4 -0.97 14.45 26.61
CA THR A 4 -0.57 13.81 27.87
C THR A 4 -1.28 12.47 28.06
N LEU A 5 -2.60 12.42 27.80
CA LEU A 5 -3.35 11.17 27.82
C LEU A 5 -2.84 10.22 26.73
N GLY A 6 -2.59 10.74 25.53
CA GLY A 6 -2.01 9.99 24.42
C GLY A 6 -0.65 9.38 24.80
N ALA A 7 0.25 10.13 25.43
CA ALA A 7 1.55 9.59 25.85
C ALA A 7 1.40 8.44 26.85
N ILE A 8 0.45 8.53 27.79
CA ILE A 8 0.16 7.46 28.77
C ILE A 8 -0.41 6.23 28.06
N TYR A 9 -1.44 6.39 27.25
CA TYR A 9 -2.07 5.27 26.52
C TYR A 9 -1.12 4.64 25.49
N GLY A 10 -0.29 5.45 24.82
CA GLY A 10 0.72 5.00 23.88
C GLY A 10 1.82 4.21 24.59
N GLY A 11 2.25 4.65 25.78
CA GLY A 11 3.18 3.92 26.62
C GLY A 11 2.63 2.56 27.07
N ILE A 12 1.35 2.50 27.45
CA ILE A 12 0.67 1.24 27.82
C ILE A 12 0.57 0.30 26.60
N ALA A 13 0.18 0.81 25.44
CA ALA A 13 0.08 0.02 24.21
C ALA A 13 1.46 -0.52 23.76
N ALA A 14 2.51 0.30 23.83
CA ALA A 14 3.88 -0.11 23.52
C ALA A 14 4.44 -1.14 24.52
N ALA A 15 4.14 -0.99 25.81
CA ALA A 15 4.49 -1.98 26.83
C ALA A 15 3.73 -3.30 26.58
N GLY A 16 2.44 -3.23 26.24
CA GLY A 16 1.63 -4.38 25.84
C GLY A 16 2.19 -5.10 24.61
N PHE A 17 2.65 -4.34 23.61
CA PHE A 17 3.34 -4.87 22.44
C PHE A 17 4.64 -5.61 22.80
N ALA A 18 5.45 -5.05 23.71
CA ALA A 18 6.71 -5.68 24.12
C ALA A 18 6.51 -6.98 24.92
N VAL A 19 5.48 -7.06 25.76
CA VAL A 19 5.26 -8.18 26.68
C VAL A 19 4.54 -9.37 26.01
N GLN A 20 3.69 -9.13 25.01
CA GLN A 20 2.87 -10.18 24.43
C GLN A 20 3.64 -11.22 23.62
N LYS A 21 3.33 -12.50 23.87
CA LYS A 21 3.96 -13.63 23.17
C LYS A 21 3.16 -14.14 21.97
N LYS A 22 1.85 -13.85 21.91
CA LYS A 22 1.00 -14.24 20.79
C LYS A 22 1.05 -13.18 19.70
N ASP A 23 1.43 -13.57 18.48
CA ASP A 23 1.62 -12.65 17.35
C ASP A 23 0.37 -11.79 17.06
N VAL A 24 -0.81 -12.39 17.18
CA VAL A 24 -2.10 -11.70 16.98
C VAL A 24 -2.31 -10.56 17.98
N HIS A 25 -2.03 -10.80 19.26
CA HIS A 25 -2.20 -9.75 20.27
C HIS A 25 -1.12 -8.67 20.14
N LYS A 26 0.09 -9.03 19.68
CA LYS A 26 1.13 -8.06 19.36
C LYS A 26 0.68 -7.11 18.25
N LEU A 27 0.15 -7.64 17.15
CA LEU A 27 -0.35 -6.83 16.02
C LEU A 27 -1.46 -5.86 16.47
N ILE A 28 -2.44 -6.33 17.23
CA ILE A 28 -3.52 -5.46 17.76
C ILE A 28 -2.98 -4.36 18.69
N MET A 29 -2.01 -4.68 19.54
CA MET A 29 -1.38 -3.69 20.42
C MET A 29 -0.53 -2.69 19.62
N GLY A 30 0.05 -3.11 18.50
CA GLY A 30 0.74 -2.24 17.55
C GLY A 30 -0.21 -1.23 16.90
N GLU A 31 -1.36 -1.68 16.41
CA GLU A 31 -2.41 -0.79 15.88
C GLU A 31 -2.90 0.21 16.92
N ALA A 32 -3.14 -0.23 18.15
CA ALA A 32 -3.55 0.65 19.25
C ALA A 32 -2.48 1.73 19.54
N ALA A 33 -1.20 1.35 19.54
CA ALA A 33 -0.10 2.31 19.72
C ALA A 33 0.00 3.31 18.57
N THR A 34 -0.22 2.85 17.32
CA THR A 34 -0.23 3.70 16.12
C THR A 34 -1.41 4.68 16.13
N LEU A 35 -2.62 4.24 16.50
CA LEU A 35 -3.79 5.09 16.67
C LEU A 35 -3.56 6.21 17.70
N VAL A 36 -2.96 5.87 18.83
CA VAL A 36 -2.65 6.86 19.87
C VAL A 36 -1.56 7.83 19.40
N SER A 37 -0.54 7.33 18.71
CA SER A 37 0.51 8.17 18.12
C SER A 37 -0.06 9.13 17.07
N LEU A 38 -0.99 8.65 16.24
CA LEU A 38 -1.71 9.47 15.26
C LEU A 38 -2.53 10.57 15.92
N ALA A 39 -3.22 10.27 17.02
CA ALA A 39 -3.96 11.27 17.79
C ALA A 39 -3.04 12.35 18.40
N ILE A 40 -1.84 11.96 18.84
CA ILE A 40 -0.82 12.92 19.31
C ILE A 40 -0.34 13.80 18.16
N ILE A 41 0.01 13.21 17.00
CA ILE A 41 0.47 13.95 15.82
C ILE A 41 -0.63 14.93 15.36
N ALA A 42 -1.88 14.47 15.26
CA ALA A 42 -3.01 15.32 14.87
C ALA A 42 -3.24 16.48 15.86
N ALA A 43 -3.01 16.26 17.15
CA ALA A 43 -3.14 17.31 18.16
C ALA A 43 -2.06 18.41 18.06
N VAL A 44 -0.95 18.17 17.33
CA VAL A 44 0.08 19.20 17.07
C VAL A 44 -0.44 20.26 16.08
N GLY A 45 -1.37 19.91 15.18
CA GLY A 45 -2.09 20.87 14.34
C GLY A 45 -1.21 21.69 13.38
N THR A 46 -0.07 21.16 12.96
CA THR A 46 0.83 21.80 11.98
C THR A 46 0.64 21.20 10.58
N ASP A 47 1.02 21.95 9.54
CA ASP A 47 1.02 21.44 8.15
C ASP A 47 1.83 20.14 8.00
N LEU A 48 2.89 19.98 8.81
CA LEU A 48 3.66 18.75 8.88
C LEU A 48 2.87 17.60 9.50
N ALA A 49 2.07 17.86 10.54
CA ALA A 49 1.19 16.86 11.13
C ALA A 49 0.12 16.40 10.12
N GLU A 50 -0.46 17.31 9.35
CA GLU A 50 -1.41 16.97 8.29
C GLU A 50 -0.79 16.06 7.23
N ALA A 51 0.46 16.35 6.83
CA ALA A 51 1.21 15.50 5.89
C ALA A 51 1.53 14.11 6.44
N LEU A 52 1.64 13.95 7.76
CA LEU A 52 1.95 12.67 8.43
C LEU A 52 0.69 11.84 8.72
N ILE A 53 -0.48 12.45 8.89
CA ILE A 53 -1.72 11.73 9.18
C ILE A 53 -2.08 10.75 8.07
N LEU A 54 -2.06 11.19 6.81
CA LEU A 54 -2.45 10.38 5.66
C LEU A 54 -1.61 9.10 5.50
N PRO A 55 -0.27 9.12 5.44
CA PRO A 55 0.52 7.90 5.33
C PRO A 55 0.35 6.99 6.54
N THR A 56 0.21 7.54 7.76
CA THR A 56 -0.02 6.72 8.96
C THR A 56 -1.36 5.98 8.91
N VAL A 57 -2.44 6.63 8.47
CA VAL A 57 -3.74 5.97 8.29
C VAL A 57 -3.67 4.88 7.21
N VAL A 58 -2.95 5.12 6.11
CA VAL A 58 -2.77 4.09 5.07
C VAL A 58 -2.02 2.87 5.60
N VAL A 59 -0.95 3.08 6.38
CA VAL A 59 -0.21 1.98 7.01
C VAL A 59 -1.09 1.20 7.97
N MET A 60 -1.89 1.89 8.81
CA MET A 60 -2.84 1.23 9.71
C MET A 60 -3.81 0.33 8.95
N VAL A 61 -4.44 0.83 7.88
CA VAL A 61 -5.39 0.02 7.09
C VAL A 61 -4.70 -1.19 6.45
N ALA A 62 -3.47 -1.02 5.96
CA ALA A 62 -2.69 -2.12 5.39
C ALA A 62 -2.34 -3.20 6.45
N GLU A 63 -2.01 -2.78 7.66
CA GLU A 63 -1.75 -3.68 8.79
C GLU A 63 -3.02 -4.43 9.21
N THR A 64 -4.17 -3.74 9.31
CA THR A 64 -5.47 -4.38 9.62
C THR A 64 -5.85 -5.42 8.56
N LEU A 65 -5.62 -5.11 7.28
CA LEU A 65 -5.89 -6.03 6.18
C LEU A 65 -5.01 -7.28 6.25
N ALA A 66 -3.70 -7.11 6.44
CA ALA A 66 -2.78 -8.23 6.61
C ALA A 66 -3.15 -9.09 7.83
N PHE A 67 -3.57 -8.45 8.93
CA PHE A 67 -4.06 -9.13 10.11
C PHE A 67 -5.35 -9.93 9.84
N SER A 68 -6.28 -9.37 9.07
CA SER A 68 -7.53 -10.04 8.69
C SER A 68 -7.27 -11.31 7.89
N GLU A 69 -6.29 -11.29 6.99
CA GLU A 69 -5.87 -12.48 6.23
C GLU A 69 -5.29 -13.56 7.14
N ILE A 70 -4.43 -13.19 8.10
CA ILE A 70 -3.86 -14.13 9.08
C ILE A 70 -4.95 -14.77 9.93
N LEU A 71 -5.96 -14.01 10.36
CA LEU A 71 -7.08 -14.53 11.14
C LEU A 71 -7.94 -15.49 10.31
N VAL A 72 -8.29 -15.11 9.09
CA VAL A 72 -9.07 -15.94 8.16
C VAL A 72 -8.34 -17.26 7.92
N GLU A 73 -7.04 -17.23 7.69
CA GLU A 73 -6.24 -18.44 7.44
C GLU A 73 -6.16 -19.35 8.68
N LYS A 74 -6.08 -18.77 9.87
CA LYS A 74 -6.14 -19.53 11.13
C LYS A 74 -7.49 -20.20 11.33
N GLU A 75 -8.59 -19.51 11.03
CA GLU A 75 -9.94 -20.06 11.21
C GLU A 75 -10.23 -21.14 10.15
N LYS A 76 -9.80 -20.95 8.89
CA LYS A 76 -9.83 -22.00 7.85
C LYS A 76 -9.17 -23.29 8.32
N LYS A 77 -7.95 -23.20 8.84
CA LYS A 77 -7.19 -24.35 9.35
C LYS A 77 -7.90 -25.04 10.52
N LYS A 78 -8.63 -24.29 11.34
CA LYS A 78 -9.38 -24.81 12.49
C LYS A 78 -10.69 -25.50 12.09
N ILE A 79 -11.40 -24.98 11.09
CA ILE A 79 -12.64 -25.58 10.57
C ILE A 79 -12.34 -26.70 9.55
N GLY A 80 -11.08 -26.84 9.11
CA GLY A 80 -10.66 -27.85 8.15
C GLY A 80 -11.06 -27.53 6.70
N ILE A 81 -11.34 -26.25 6.42
CA ILE A 81 -11.73 -25.78 5.10
C ILE A 81 -10.48 -25.20 4.44
N SER A 82 -9.96 -25.88 3.42
CA SER A 82 -8.74 -25.48 2.70
C SER A 82 -8.93 -24.21 1.85
N GLU A 83 -10.16 -23.93 1.40
CA GLU A 83 -10.47 -22.77 0.56
C GLU A 83 -11.77 -22.09 1.02
N LEU A 84 -11.79 -20.76 1.08
CA LEU A 84 -13.06 -20.02 1.18
C LEU A 84 -13.95 -20.44 -0.01
N PRO A 85 -15.28 -20.47 0.15
CA PRO A 85 -16.18 -20.69 -0.98
C PRO A 85 -15.78 -19.76 -2.12
N LYS A 86 -15.42 -20.33 -3.27
CA LYS A 86 -15.09 -19.53 -4.45
C LYS A 86 -16.29 -18.61 -4.70
N ILE A 87 -16.05 -17.31 -4.68
CA ILE A 87 -17.05 -16.36 -5.15
C ILE A 87 -17.11 -16.59 -6.66
N ASP A 88 -18.00 -17.50 -7.06
CA ASP A 88 -18.26 -17.87 -8.45
C ASP A 88 -19.13 -16.78 -9.09
N ARG A 89 -18.67 -15.53 -8.98
CA ARG A 89 -19.20 -14.44 -9.77
C ARG A 89 -18.24 -14.28 -10.93
N GLU A 90 -18.67 -14.74 -12.09
CA GLU A 90 -18.27 -14.12 -13.35
C GLU A 90 -18.56 -12.62 -13.19
N ILE A 91 -17.54 -11.83 -12.84
CA ILE A 91 -17.64 -10.38 -12.86
C ILE A 91 -17.54 -9.99 -14.34
N GLY A 92 -18.52 -10.41 -15.14
CA GLY A 92 -18.72 -10.04 -16.52
C GLY A 92 -19.32 -8.64 -16.58
N LEU A 93 -18.57 -7.65 -16.08
CA LEU A 93 -18.92 -6.27 -16.29
C LEU A 93 -18.49 -5.90 -17.71
N GLU A 94 -19.45 -5.58 -18.57
CA GLU A 94 -19.23 -5.18 -19.98
C GLU A 94 -18.14 -4.10 -20.10
N ILE A 95 -18.08 -3.18 -19.13
CA ILE A 95 -17.07 -2.11 -19.03
C ILE A 95 -15.62 -2.65 -18.99
N MET A 96 -15.40 -3.82 -18.40
CA MET A 96 -14.08 -4.48 -18.32
C MET A 96 -13.63 -5.02 -19.68
N GLU A 97 -14.55 -5.38 -20.58
CA GLU A 97 -14.24 -5.82 -21.95
C GLU A 97 -14.19 -4.62 -22.92
N THR A 98 -15.13 -3.68 -22.82
CA THR A 98 -15.29 -2.61 -23.83
C THR A 98 -14.28 -1.49 -23.70
N SER A 99 -13.86 -1.11 -22.48
CA SER A 99 -13.01 0.08 -22.28
C SER A 99 -11.88 -0.05 -21.25
N PRO A 100 -11.17 -1.20 -21.17
CA PRO A 100 -10.08 -1.37 -20.21
C PRO A 100 -8.92 -0.38 -20.43
N VAL A 101 -8.60 -0.09 -21.69
CA VAL A 101 -7.51 0.83 -22.07
C VAL A 101 -7.83 2.27 -21.67
N LEU A 102 -9.07 2.71 -21.86
CA LEU A 102 -9.47 4.10 -21.63
C LEU A 102 -9.51 4.40 -20.13
N ILE A 103 -10.07 3.50 -19.33
CA ILE A 103 -10.13 3.65 -17.86
C ILE A 103 -8.71 3.57 -17.27
N SER A 104 -7.91 2.59 -17.68
CA SER A 104 -6.52 2.47 -17.22
C SER A 104 -5.68 3.69 -17.61
N GLY A 105 -5.75 4.12 -18.86
CA GLY A 105 -5.04 5.31 -19.34
C GLY A 105 -5.47 6.57 -18.60
N GLY A 106 -6.78 6.75 -18.38
CA GLY A 106 -7.31 7.88 -17.60
C GLY A 106 -6.79 7.89 -16.17
N LEU A 107 -6.78 6.73 -15.49
CA LEU A 107 -6.24 6.59 -14.15
C LEU A 107 -4.73 6.87 -14.09
N ILE A 108 -3.95 6.37 -15.05
CA ILE A 108 -2.51 6.62 -15.09
C ILE A 108 -2.21 8.12 -15.30
N ILE A 109 -2.91 8.77 -16.24
CA ILE A 109 -2.74 10.21 -16.48
C ILE A 109 -3.15 11.01 -15.24
N TYR A 110 -4.29 10.69 -14.65
CA TYR A 110 -4.78 11.37 -13.46
C TYR A 110 -3.84 11.19 -12.26
N GLY A 111 -3.37 9.96 -12.03
CA GLY A 111 -2.40 9.67 -10.97
C GLY A 111 -1.05 10.35 -11.20
N ALA A 112 -0.60 10.49 -12.44
CA ALA A 112 0.61 11.25 -12.77
C ALA A 112 0.46 12.74 -12.42
N ILE A 113 -0.72 13.33 -12.65
CA ILE A 113 -1.02 14.72 -12.30
C ILE A 113 -1.10 14.93 -10.78
N LEU A 114 -1.70 13.97 -10.05
CA LEU A 114 -1.79 14.04 -8.59
C LEU A 114 -0.41 14.03 -7.90
N THR A 115 0.57 13.33 -8.48
CA THR A 115 1.91 13.12 -7.91
C THR A 115 1.89 12.47 -6.51
N GLY A 116 3.07 12.26 -5.92
CA GLY A 116 3.17 11.77 -4.54
C GLY A 116 2.64 10.34 -4.36
N PHE A 117 2.32 10.01 -3.11
CA PHE A 117 1.87 8.66 -2.73
C PHE A 117 0.51 8.32 -3.35
N GLN A 118 -0.44 9.26 -3.30
CA GLN A 118 -1.78 9.09 -3.86
C GLN A 118 -1.72 8.92 -5.38
N GLY A 119 -0.93 9.74 -6.08
CA GLY A 119 -0.71 9.60 -7.51
C GLY A 119 -0.10 8.25 -7.88
N GLY A 120 0.92 7.80 -7.15
CA GLY A 120 1.51 6.47 -7.32
C GLY A 120 0.51 5.33 -7.11
N ALA A 121 -0.37 5.44 -6.11
CA ALA A 121 -1.42 4.45 -5.88
C ALA A 121 -2.44 4.42 -7.02
N VAL A 122 -2.88 5.58 -7.52
CA VAL A 122 -3.83 5.68 -8.64
C VAL A 122 -3.21 5.15 -9.94
N VAL A 123 -1.94 5.48 -10.23
CA VAL A 123 -1.18 4.89 -11.36
C VAL A 123 -1.10 3.38 -11.22
N GLY A 124 -0.80 2.90 -10.01
CA GLY A 124 -0.74 1.48 -9.69
C GLY A 124 -2.07 0.75 -9.93
N VAL A 125 -3.18 1.33 -9.48
CA VAL A 125 -4.54 0.80 -9.71
C VAL A 125 -4.90 0.82 -11.19
N GLY A 126 -4.56 1.89 -11.92
CA GLY A 126 -4.76 1.96 -13.36
C GLY A 126 -4.01 0.85 -14.11
N ALA A 127 -2.73 0.63 -13.77
CA ALA A 127 -1.92 -0.45 -14.33
C ALA A 127 -2.46 -1.84 -13.95
N LEU A 128 -2.85 -2.03 -12.68
CA LEU A 128 -3.47 -3.25 -12.17
C LEU A 128 -4.74 -3.60 -12.93
N TYR A 129 -5.62 -2.63 -13.14
CA TYR A 129 -6.87 -2.80 -13.88
C TYR A 129 -6.60 -3.33 -15.29
N TYR A 130 -5.67 -2.73 -16.02
CA TYR A 130 -5.27 -3.17 -17.35
C TYR A 130 -4.71 -4.60 -17.38
N LEU A 131 -3.88 -4.93 -16.41
CA LEU A 131 -3.26 -6.26 -16.32
C LEU A 131 -4.30 -7.35 -16.10
N ILE A 132 -5.27 -7.11 -15.22
CA ILE A 132 -6.34 -8.05 -14.93
C ILE A 132 -7.25 -8.23 -16.16
N THR A 133 -7.67 -7.13 -16.80
CA THR A 133 -8.70 -7.16 -17.85
C THR A 133 -8.20 -7.61 -19.22
N LYS A 134 -6.97 -7.25 -19.62
CA LYS A 134 -6.54 -7.36 -21.03
C LYS A 134 -5.20 -8.07 -21.24
N TRP A 135 -4.33 -8.08 -20.24
CA TRP A 135 -2.95 -8.57 -20.44
C TRP A 135 -2.83 -10.08 -20.26
N ASP A 136 -2.82 -10.85 -21.34
CA ASP A 136 -2.68 -12.33 -21.27
C ASP A 136 -1.24 -12.85 -21.37
N GLY A 137 -0.26 -11.94 -21.45
CA GLY A 137 1.15 -12.28 -21.54
C GLY A 137 1.72 -12.75 -20.20
N GLU A 138 2.54 -13.79 -20.25
CA GLU A 138 3.44 -14.11 -19.14
C GLU A 138 4.49 -13.01 -19.02
N ILE A 139 4.61 -12.43 -17.82
CA ILE A 139 5.57 -11.35 -17.61
C ILE A 139 6.94 -11.99 -17.48
N SER A 140 7.80 -11.68 -18.46
CA SER A 140 9.19 -12.13 -18.45
C SER A 140 9.86 -11.73 -17.12
N PRO A 141 10.70 -12.60 -16.52
CA PRO A 141 11.50 -12.26 -15.34
C PRO A 141 12.26 -10.93 -15.49
N GLN A 142 12.63 -10.57 -16.71
CA GLN A 142 13.31 -9.31 -17.02
C GLN A 142 12.45 -8.08 -16.72
N LEU A 143 11.14 -8.12 -16.99
CA LEU A 143 10.23 -7.00 -16.69
C LEU A 143 10.01 -6.83 -15.19
N TRP A 144 10.05 -7.94 -14.44
CA TRP A 144 9.99 -7.92 -12.98
C TRP A 144 11.21 -7.22 -12.39
N ASP A 145 12.41 -7.59 -12.85
CA ASP A 145 13.66 -6.99 -12.41
C ASP A 145 13.74 -5.51 -12.76
N ILE A 146 13.29 -5.13 -13.96
CA ILE A 146 13.24 -3.73 -14.40
C ILE A 146 12.29 -2.91 -13.51
N SER A 147 11.08 -3.39 -13.27
CA SER A 147 10.09 -2.66 -12.45
C SER A 147 10.55 -2.55 -10.98
N SER A 148 11.15 -3.62 -10.44
CA SER A 148 11.75 -3.59 -9.10
C SER A 148 12.89 -2.57 -9.01
N SER A 149 13.75 -2.52 -10.04
CA SER A 149 14.87 -1.55 -10.12
C SER A 149 14.37 -0.12 -10.21
N ILE A 150 13.33 0.15 -11.00
CA ILE A 150 12.67 1.47 -11.09
C ILE A 150 12.12 1.89 -9.73
N GLY A 151 11.49 0.96 -8.99
CA GLY A 151 11.04 1.23 -7.62
C GLY A 151 12.18 1.58 -6.65
N GLY A 152 13.34 0.95 -6.81
CA GLY A 152 14.56 1.27 -6.07
C GLY A 152 15.09 2.68 -6.37
N ILE A 153 15.13 3.08 -7.64
CA ILE A 153 15.52 4.43 -8.06
C ILE A 153 14.56 5.48 -7.49
N GLY A 154 13.26 5.21 -7.55
CA GLY A 154 12.24 6.08 -6.95
C GLY A 154 12.44 6.28 -5.45
N TRP A 155 12.82 5.22 -4.73
CA TRP A 155 13.13 5.33 -3.31
C TRP A 155 14.36 6.21 -3.02
N SER A 156 15.42 6.08 -3.82
CA SER A 156 16.61 6.92 -3.68
C SER A 156 16.29 8.40 -3.91
N TRP A 157 15.50 8.73 -4.93
CA TRP A 157 15.04 10.11 -5.16
C TRP A 157 14.16 10.64 -4.04
N TRP A 158 13.32 9.78 -3.46
CA TRP A 158 12.51 10.15 -2.31
C TRP A 158 13.37 10.53 -1.10
N MET A 159 14.38 9.71 -0.78
CA MET A 159 15.32 9.99 0.32
C MET A 159 16.13 11.26 0.09
N ILE A 160 16.63 11.46 -1.14
CA ILE A 160 17.38 12.66 -1.52
C ILE A 160 16.49 13.90 -1.43
N GLY A 161 15.25 13.81 -1.90
CA GLY A 161 14.28 14.91 -1.82
C GLY A 161 14.01 15.33 -0.37
N PHE A 162 13.81 14.36 0.52
CA PHE A 162 13.66 14.62 1.95
C PHE A 162 14.93 15.23 2.57
N ALA A 163 16.12 14.72 2.23
CA ALA A 163 17.37 15.27 2.71
C ALA A 163 17.56 16.74 2.29
N ILE A 164 17.17 17.10 1.05
CA ILE A 164 17.24 18.49 0.55
C ILE A 164 16.32 19.40 1.36
N ILE A 165 15.10 18.96 1.70
CA ILE A 165 14.15 19.75 2.50
C ILE A 165 14.76 20.12 3.86
N PHE A 166 15.46 19.19 4.51
CA PHE A 166 16.04 19.41 5.84
C PHE A 166 17.43 20.08 5.82
N LEU A 167 18.31 19.71 4.90
CA LEU A 167 19.69 20.17 4.86
C LEU A 167 19.86 21.48 4.08
N LEU A 168 19.00 21.73 3.08
CA LEU A 168 19.10 22.86 2.16
C LEU A 168 17.73 23.50 1.94
N PRO A 169 17.17 24.21 2.94
CA PRO A 169 15.83 24.78 2.86
C PRO A 169 15.66 25.80 1.73
N LYS A 170 16.76 26.38 1.21
CA LYS A 170 16.72 27.24 0.01
C LYS A 170 16.24 26.51 -1.24
N PHE A 171 16.44 25.19 -1.30
CA PHE A 171 16.02 24.31 -2.39
C PHE A 171 14.80 23.45 -2.02
N TRP A 172 13.99 23.89 -1.04
CA TRP A 172 12.83 23.13 -0.56
C TRP A 172 11.89 22.68 -1.67
N MET A 173 11.65 23.53 -2.69
CA MET A 173 10.77 23.21 -3.81
C MET A 173 11.32 22.07 -4.67
N LEU A 174 12.64 22.05 -4.92
CA LEU A 174 13.31 20.95 -5.61
C LEU A 174 13.22 19.65 -4.79
N GLY A 175 13.45 19.74 -3.48
CA GLY A 175 13.32 18.62 -2.56
C GLY A 175 11.90 18.03 -2.56
N LEU A 176 10.88 18.90 -2.58
CA LEU A 176 9.48 18.52 -2.64
C LEU A 176 9.15 17.77 -3.94
N PHE A 177 9.57 18.29 -5.10
CA PHE A 177 9.34 17.63 -6.39
C PHE A 177 10.07 16.28 -6.51
N LEU A 178 11.31 16.19 -6.03
CA LEU A 178 12.07 14.93 -5.96
C LEU A 178 11.41 13.92 -5.05
N ALA A 179 10.94 14.34 -3.88
CA ALA A 179 10.23 13.48 -2.94
C ALA A 179 8.89 13.00 -3.53
N ALA A 180 8.08 13.91 -4.06
CA ALA A 180 6.77 13.59 -4.63
C ALA A 180 6.88 12.67 -5.85
N THR A 181 7.86 12.90 -6.73
CA THR A 181 8.06 12.06 -7.92
C THR A 181 8.69 10.72 -7.56
N GLY A 182 9.67 10.72 -6.65
CA GLY A 182 10.32 9.50 -6.19
C GLY A 182 9.35 8.52 -5.53
N ILE A 183 8.45 9.00 -4.68
CA ILE A 183 7.44 8.15 -4.05
C ILE A 183 6.38 7.66 -5.04
N LEU A 184 5.98 8.50 -6.02
CA LEU A 184 5.06 8.09 -7.08
C LEU A 184 5.62 6.91 -7.86
N ILE A 185 6.89 6.99 -8.28
CA ILE A 185 7.56 5.94 -9.03
C ILE A 185 7.65 4.65 -8.19
N LYS A 186 8.02 4.77 -6.91
CA LYS A 186 8.15 3.63 -5.99
C LYS A 186 6.83 2.90 -5.80
N VAL A 187 5.74 3.63 -5.55
CA VAL A 187 4.44 3.02 -5.25
C VAL A 187 3.79 2.47 -6.51
N GLY A 188 3.86 3.20 -7.62
CA GLY A 188 3.32 2.76 -8.90
C GLY A 188 3.94 1.44 -9.37
N SER A 189 5.28 1.32 -9.31
CA SER A 189 5.97 0.09 -9.73
C SER A 189 5.62 -1.10 -8.84
N LYS A 190 5.55 -0.92 -7.51
CA LYS A 190 5.19 -1.99 -6.57
C LYS A 190 3.74 -2.45 -6.74
N MET A 191 2.79 -1.53 -6.92
CA MET A 191 1.39 -1.88 -7.16
C MET A 191 1.21 -2.62 -8.48
N GLN A 192 1.94 -2.24 -9.52
CA GLN A 192 1.93 -2.96 -10.78
C GLN A 192 2.43 -4.40 -10.63
N LEU A 193 3.52 -4.61 -9.88
CA LEU A 193 4.07 -5.94 -9.58
C LEU A 193 3.08 -6.82 -8.80
N LEU A 194 2.33 -6.26 -7.84
CA LEU A 194 1.26 -6.99 -7.16
C LEU A 194 0.19 -7.50 -8.14
N GLY A 195 -0.14 -6.71 -9.16
CA GLY A 195 -1.12 -7.12 -10.17
C GLY A 195 -0.71 -8.31 -11.00
N VAL A 196 0.57 -8.39 -11.33
CA VAL A 196 1.16 -9.55 -12.01
C VAL A 196 0.99 -10.80 -11.16
N GLU A 197 1.31 -10.70 -9.88
CA GLU A 197 1.28 -11.82 -8.94
C GLU A 197 -0.14 -12.33 -8.67
N VAL A 198 -1.11 -11.40 -8.56
CA VAL A 198 -2.54 -11.73 -8.44
C VAL A 198 -3.02 -12.48 -9.67
N LYS A 199 -2.69 -11.99 -10.89
CA LYS A 199 -3.08 -12.66 -12.13
C LYS A 199 -2.42 -14.03 -12.27
N ARG A 200 -1.14 -14.16 -11.88
CA ARG A 200 -0.43 -15.45 -11.85
C ARG A 200 -1.12 -16.45 -10.92
N THR A 201 -1.46 -16.02 -9.70
CA THR A 201 -2.20 -16.83 -8.73
C THR A 201 -3.56 -17.30 -9.26
N ILE A 202 -4.29 -16.42 -9.97
CA ILE A 202 -5.56 -16.78 -10.60
C ILE A 202 -5.36 -17.82 -11.70
N LYS A 203 -4.37 -17.62 -12.59
CA LYS A 203 -4.05 -18.55 -13.69
C LYS A 203 -3.65 -19.93 -13.14
N GLU A 204 -2.81 -19.97 -12.10
CA GLU A 204 -2.41 -21.21 -11.41
C GLU A 204 -3.61 -21.92 -10.78
N LYS A 205 -4.55 -21.20 -10.14
CA LYS A 205 -5.76 -21.80 -9.54
C LYS A 205 -6.81 -22.26 -10.56
N VAL A 206 -6.89 -21.63 -11.73
CA VAL A 206 -7.86 -21.98 -12.78
C VAL A 206 -7.34 -23.11 -13.68
N ILE A 207 -6.04 -23.11 -14.01
CA ILE A 207 -5.43 -24.09 -14.93
C ILE A 207 -4.78 -25.27 -14.18
N GLY A 208 -4.25 -25.03 -12.96
CA GLY A 208 -3.63 -26.05 -12.11
C GLY A 208 -4.62 -26.86 -11.27
N GLY A 209 -5.93 -26.59 -11.37
CA GLY A 209 -6.99 -27.42 -10.79
C GLY A 209 -7.21 -28.73 -11.55
N LYS A 210 -6.17 -29.56 -11.64
CA LYS A 210 -6.29 -31.01 -11.84
C LYS A 210 -5.95 -31.73 -10.54
#